data_AF-A0A5B0SEH7-F1
#
_entry.id   AF-A0A5B0SEH7-F1
#
_cell.length_a   1.000
_cell.length_b   1.000
_cell.length_c   1.000
_cell.angle_alpha   90.00
_cell.angle_beta   90.00
_cell.angle_gamma   90.00
#
_symmetry.space_group_name_H-M   'P 1'
#
loop_
_entity.id
_entity.type
_entity.pdbx_description
1 polymer ?
#
loop_
_entity_poly.entity_id
_entity_poly.type
_entity_poly.pdbx_seq_one_letter_code
_entity_poly.pdbx_strand_id
1 'polypeptide(L)'
;MLWGCSSGMLHDQGDFDPTGTPYAYMLAGCPALLANLWDVTDKDIDKLALDLFVKTGLQSDQQGPDGSSSPMTLTGALASARSSCQLKYLNGAAPIIYGIPVTFQVRKPEAHLDLSRSP
;
A
#
# COMPACT_ATOMS: atom_id res chain seq x y z
N MET A 1 3.27 2.18 -5.24
CA MET A 1 1.82 1.97 -5.12
C MET A 1 1.15 2.88 -6.13
N LEU A 2 0.27 2.35 -6.98
CA LEU A 2 -0.48 3.10 -7.98
C LEU A 2 -1.93 3.19 -7.51
N TRP A 3 -2.32 4.33 -6.94
CA TRP A 3 -3.66 4.54 -6.37
C TRP A 3 -4.70 4.98 -7.40
N GLY A 4 -4.30 5.19 -8.66
CA GLY A 4 -5.20 5.59 -9.75
C GLY A 4 -6.11 4.46 -10.24
N CYS A 5 -7.21 4.85 -10.88
CA CYS A 5 -8.17 3.96 -11.53
C CYS A 5 -7.52 3.07 -12.58
N SER A 6 -7.94 1.79 -12.62
CA SER A 6 -7.52 0.81 -13.64
C SER A 6 -5.99 0.64 -13.83
N SER A 7 -5.20 1.10 -12.86
CA SER A 7 -3.72 1.03 -12.87
C SER A 7 -3.17 -0.39 -12.83
N GLY A 8 -3.99 -1.33 -12.36
CA GLY A 8 -3.72 -2.76 -12.24
C GLY A 8 -4.43 -3.61 -13.28
N MET A 9 -5.18 -2.99 -14.21
CA MET A 9 -5.95 -3.71 -15.22
C MET A 9 -5.03 -4.38 -16.24
N LEU A 10 -5.38 -5.60 -16.62
CA LEU A 10 -4.78 -6.33 -17.73
C LEU A 10 -5.83 -6.50 -18.82
N HIS A 11 -5.46 -6.21 -20.06
CA HIS A 11 -6.32 -6.38 -21.23
C HIS A 11 -6.18 -7.81 -21.73
N ASP A 12 -7.30 -8.53 -21.77
CA ASP A 12 -7.38 -9.85 -22.39
C ASP A 12 -7.02 -9.77 -23.88
N GLN A 13 -6.22 -10.73 -24.33
CA GLN A 13 -5.76 -10.86 -25.71
C GLN A 13 -6.17 -12.21 -26.33
N GLY A 14 -7.15 -12.91 -25.73
CA GLY A 14 -7.64 -14.19 -26.21
C GLY A 14 -6.61 -15.29 -25.98
N ASP A 15 -6.00 -15.79 -27.06
CA ASP A 15 -5.01 -16.87 -26.98
C ASP A 15 -3.62 -16.40 -26.51
N PHE A 16 -3.40 -15.09 -26.34
CA PHE A 16 -2.14 -14.50 -25.93
C PHE A 16 -2.15 -14.00 -24.48
N ASP A 17 -0.96 -13.84 -23.90
CA ASP A 17 -0.82 -13.30 -22.56
C ASP A 17 -1.43 -11.89 -22.45
N PRO A 18 -2.18 -11.61 -21.37
CA PRO A 18 -2.84 -10.33 -21.20
C PRO A 18 -1.81 -9.23 -20.94
N THR A 19 -2.09 -8.00 -21.38
CA THR A 19 -1.11 -6.90 -21.33
C THR A 19 -1.61 -5.72 -20.49
N GLY A 20 -0.70 -5.05 -19.79
CA GLY A 20 -1.06 -3.88 -19.00
C GLY A 20 0.11 -3.31 -18.21
N THR A 21 -0.14 -2.22 -17.49
CA THR A 21 0.87 -1.53 -16.69
C THR A 21 1.60 -2.43 -15.69
N PRO A 22 0.94 -3.37 -14.98
CA PRO A 22 1.63 -4.24 -14.03
C PRO A 22 2.79 -5.03 -14.64
N TYR A 23 2.66 -5.50 -15.88
CA TYR A 23 3.72 -6.25 -16.56
C TYR A 23 5.01 -5.44 -16.72
N ALA A 24 4.90 -4.15 -17.08
CA ALA A 24 6.07 -3.28 -17.24
C ALA A 24 6.84 -3.12 -15.92
N TYR A 25 6.14 -3.02 -14.78
CA TYR A 25 6.77 -2.93 -13.46
C TYR A 25 7.42 -4.25 -13.05
N MET A 26 6.77 -5.39 -13.30
CA MET A 26 7.34 -6.69 -12.97
C MET A 26 8.60 -6.97 -13.82
N LEU A 27 8.57 -6.64 -15.12
CA LEU A 27 9.73 -6.75 -16.01
C LEU A 27 10.89 -5.82 -15.59
N ALA A 28 10.57 -4.64 -15.03
CA ALA A 28 11.56 -3.72 -14.48
C ALA A 28 12.12 -4.16 -13.11
N GLY A 29 11.69 -5.31 -12.57
CA GLY A 29 12.16 -5.83 -11.28
C GLY A 29 11.51 -5.17 -10.06
N CYS A 30 10.30 -4.60 -10.21
CA CYS A 30 9.55 -4.08 -9.07
C CYS A 30 9.16 -5.24 -8.12
N PRO A 31 9.55 -5.23 -6.83
CA PRO A 31 9.31 -6.36 -5.93
C PRO A 31 7.83 -6.52 -5.55
N ALA A 32 7.09 -5.41 -5.43
CA ALA A 32 5.67 -5.41 -5.12
C ALA A 32 4.99 -4.15 -5.69
N LEU A 33 3.89 -4.35 -6.41
CA LEU A 33 3.08 -3.31 -7.01
C LEU A 33 1.64 -3.41 -6.51
N LEU A 34 1.23 -2.46 -5.66
CA LEU A 34 -0.18 -2.23 -5.36
C LEU A 34 -0.81 -1.42 -6.50
N ALA A 35 -1.94 -1.88 -7.05
CA ALA A 35 -2.65 -1.22 -8.14
C ALA A 35 -4.15 -1.59 -8.15
N ASN A 36 -5.00 -0.80 -8.83
CA ASN A 36 -6.46 -1.01 -8.90
C ASN A 36 -6.88 -1.70 -10.20
N LEU A 37 -7.65 -2.78 -10.10
CA LEU A 37 -8.11 -3.58 -11.26
C LEU A 37 -9.10 -2.85 -12.17
N TRP A 38 -9.90 -1.94 -11.63
CA TRP A 38 -10.92 -1.18 -12.34
C TRP A 38 -11.05 0.23 -11.78
N ASP A 39 -11.99 1.00 -12.33
CA ASP A 39 -12.26 2.38 -11.91
C ASP A 39 -12.93 2.41 -10.53
N VAL A 40 -12.47 3.34 -9.70
CA VAL A 40 -12.78 3.43 -8.28
C VAL A 40 -13.11 4.88 -7.92
N THR A 41 -13.82 5.08 -6.81
CA THR A 41 -14.15 6.44 -6.35
C THR A 41 -13.14 6.96 -5.34
N ASP A 42 -12.73 8.22 -5.49
CA ASP A 42 -11.70 8.88 -4.68
C ASP A 42 -11.92 8.70 -3.17
N LYS A 43 -13.14 8.95 -2.69
CA LYS A 43 -13.47 8.92 -1.26
C LYS A 43 -13.21 7.57 -0.58
N ASP A 44 -13.42 6.46 -1.26
CA ASP A 44 -13.18 5.13 -0.69
C ASP A 44 -11.70 4.74 -0.78
N ILE A 45 -11.02 5.09 -1.89
CA ILE A 45 -9.62 4.75 -2.09
C ILE A 45 -8.70 5.59 -1.23
N ASP A 46 -9.00 6.87 -1.03
CA ASP A 46 -8.24 7.72 -0.11
C ASP A 46 -8.29 7.18 1.31
N LYS A 47 -9.47 6.73 1.77
CA LYS A 47 -9.63 6.09 3.08
C LYS A 47 -8.84 4.80 3.20
N LEU A 48 -8.91 3.95 2.17
CA LEU A 48 -8.17 2.69 2.14
C LEU A 48 -6.65 2.94 2.13
N ALA A 49 -6.18 3.93 1.37
CA ALA A 49 -4.78 4.30 1.29
C ALA A 49 -4.25 4.81 2.65
N LEU A 50 -4.99 5.71 3.30
CA LEU A 50 -4.64 6.21 4.64
C LEU A 50 -4.58 5.08 5.67
N ASP A 51 -5.60 4.22 5.71
CA ASP A 51 -5.65 3.08 6.62
C ASP A 51 -4.51 2.08 6.35
N LEU A 52 -4.18 1.85 5.08
CA LEU A 52 -3.03 1.05 4.68
C LEU A 52 -1.70 1.68 5.13
N PHE A 53 -1.53 3.00 5.01
CA PHE A 53 -0.32 3.69 5.46
C PHE A 53 -0.12 3.61 6.96
N VAL A 54 -1.19 3.69 7.74
CA VAL A 54 -1.14 3.49 9.21
C VAL A 54 -0.73 2.04 9.51
N LYS A 55 -1.39 1.04 8.90
CA LYS A 55 -1.12 -0.39 9.14
C LYS A 55 0.26 -0.86 8.69
N THR A 56 0.79 -0.28 7.62
CA THR A 56 2.15 -0.56 7.13
C THR A 56 3.23 0.19 7.93
N GLY A 57 2.82 1.09 8.82
CA GLY A 57 3.73 1.92 9.61
C GLY A 57 4.38 3.06 8.83
N LEU A 58 3.91 3.36 7.61
CA LEU A 58 4.41 4.48 6.79
C LEU A 58 3.93 5.83 7.31
N GLN A 59 2.76 5.86 7.96
CA GLN A 59 2.23 7.02 8.66
C GLN A 59 2.16 6.71 10.14
N SER A 60 2.86 7.50 10.96
CA SER A 60 2.68 7.46 12.40
C SER A 60 1.31 8.02 12.74
N ASP A 61 0.40 7.17 13.21
CA ASP A 61 -0.84 7.67 13.77
C ASP A 61 -0.55 8.37 15.10
N GLN A 62 -1.25 9.46 15.39
CA GLN A 62 -1.31 10.05 16.73
C GLN A 62 -2.26 9.24 17.62
N GLN A 63 -2.27 7.92 17.49
CA GLN A 63 -3.00 7.03 18.38
C GLN A 63 -2.21 6.85 19.66
N GLY A 64 -2.91 7.04 20.77
CA GLY A 64 -2.37 7.15 22.12
C GLY A 64 -1.56 5.94 22.61
N PRO A 65 -1.07 6.02 23.86
CA PRO A 65 0.08 5.26 24.38
C PRO A 65 -0.02 3.72 24.41
N ASP A 66 -1.13 3.12 23.97
CA ASP A 66 -1.42 1.69 24.16
C ASP A 66 -1.47 0.84 22.85
N GLY A 67 -1.15 1.41 21.69
CA GLY A 67 -1.24 0.72 20.40
C GLY A 67 0.09 0.19 19.85
N SER A 68 0.69 -0.85 20.45
CA SER A 68 1.89 -1.50 19.92
C SER A 68 1.63 -2.42 18.71
N SER A 69 0.87 -1.98 17.70
CA SER A 69 0.68 -2.81 16.50
C SER A 69 1.97 -2.82 15.68
N SER A 70 2.66 -3.96 15.67
CA SER A 70 3.81 -4.20 14.79
C SER A 70 3.44 -3.89 13.33
N PRO A 71 4.31 -3.21 12.56
CA PRO A 71 4.03 -2.87 11.17
C PRO A 71 3.71 -4.14 10.38
N MET A 72 2.56 -4.14 9.70
CA MET A 72 2.09 -5.27 8.91
C MET A 72 2.82 -5.35 7.57
N THR A 73 2.83 -6.55 6.97
CA THR A 73 3.17 -6.70 5.55
C THR A 73 2.17 -5.91 4.69
N LEU A 74 2.61 -5.45 3.54
CA LEU A 74 1.77 -4.74 2.58
C LEU A 74 0.50 -5.55 2.21
N THR A 75 0.64 -6.88 2.06
CA THR A 75 -0.47 -7.79 1.78
C THR A 75 -1.46 -7.89 2.94
N GLY A 76 -0.96 -8.03 4.18
CA GLY A 76 -1.79 -8.08 5.38
C GLY A 76 -2.49 -6.75 5.65
N ALA A 77 -1.77 -5.64 5.49
CA ALA A 77 -2.31 -4.30 5.61
C ALA A 77 -3.42 -4.05 4.59
N LEU A 78 -3.24 -4.41 3.32
CA LEU A 78 -4.28 -4.29 2.32
C LEU A 78 -5.51 -5.14 2.66
N ALA A 79 -5.32 -6.40 3.06
CA ALA A 79 -6.42 -7.28 3.44
C ALA A 79 -7.27 -6.68 4.57
N SER A 80 -6.62 -6.11 5.60
CA SER A 80 -7.30 -5.41 6.68
C SER A 80 -7.89 -4.06 6.24
N ALA A 81 -7.26 -3.35 5.30
CA ALA A 81 -7.70 -2.01 4.90
C ALA A 81 -9.00 -2.00 4.08
N ARG A 82 -9.35 -3.11 3.44
CA ARG A 82 -10.62 -3.25 2.69
C ARG A 82 -11.87 -3.00 3.53
N SER A 83 -11.80 -3.17 4.85
CA SER A 83 -12.94 -2.91 5.74
C SER A 83 -13.26 -1.42 5.92
N SER A 84 -12.34 -0.52 5.57
CA SER A 84 -12.53 0.93 5.69
C SER A 84 -13.40 1.53 4.57
N CYS A 85 -13.45 0.86 3.41
CA CYS A 85 -14.30 1.27 2.29
C CYS A 85 -15.78 1.09 2.62
N GLN A 86 -16.61 2.05 2.18
CA GLN A 86 -18.06 1.91 2.21
C GLN A 86 -18.51 0.82 1.24
N LEU A 87 -18.02 0.89 -0.01
CA LEU A 87 -18.32 -0.11 -1.02
C LEU A 87 -17.25 -1.21 -0.99
N LYS A 88 -17.40 -2.14 -0.05
CA LYS A 88 -16.41 -3.21 0.23
C LYS A 88 -16.00 -4.03 -0.99
N TYR A 89 -16.94 -4.31 -1.89
CA TYR A 89 -16.68 -5.13 -3.07
C TYR A 89 -16.44 -4.29 -4.33
N LEU A 90 -17.13 -3.16 -4.48
CA LEU A 90 -16.94 -2.33 -5.67
C LEU A 90 -15.60 -1.58 -5.63
N ASN A 91 -15.31 -0.92 -4.52
CA ASN A 91 -14.05 -0.18 -4.34
C ASN A 91 -13.03 -1.00 -3.54
N GLY A 92 -13.45 -1.64 -2.45
CA GLY A 92 -12.51 -2.36 -1.57
C GLY A 92 -11.87 -3.60 -2.20
N ALA A 93 -12.50 -4.24 -3.20
CA ALA A 93 -11.92 -5.38 -3.91
C ALA A 93 -11.04 -4.98 -5.10
N ALA A 94 -11.07 -3.71 -5.53
CA ALA A 94 -10.32 -3.25 -6.70
C ALA A 94 -8.79 -3.24 -6.47
N PRO A 95 -8.25 -2.80 -5.31
CA PRO A 95 -6.82 -2.80 -5.10
C PRO A 95 -6.31 -4.23 -4.88
N ILE A 96 -5.25 -4.57 -5.61
CA ILE A 96 -4.51 -5.83 -5.49
C ILE A 96 -3.01 -5.56 -5.44
N ILE A 97 -2.22 -6.59 -5.11
CA ILE A 97 -0.76 -6.53 -5.09
C ILE A 97 -0.21 -7.58 -6.05
N TYR A 98 0.58 -7.13 -7.01
CA TYR A 98 1.43 -7.98 -7.84
C TYR A 98 2.82 -8.09 -7.19
N GLY A 99 3.38 -9.29 -7.10
CA GLY A 99 4.72 -9.52 -6.55
C GLY A 99 4.73 -10.17 -5.16
N ILE A 100 5.78 -9.92 -4.39
CA ILE A 100 6.03 -10.59 -3.09
C ILE A 100 5.54 -9.76 -1.89
N PRO A 101 5.26 -10.37 -0.73
CA PRO A 101 4.95 -9.63 0.49
C PRO A 101 6.13 -8.77 0.97
N VAL A 102 5.91 -7.46 1.09
CA VAL A 102 6.92 -6.50 1.55
C VAL A 102 6.53 -5.86 2.88
N THR A 103 7.51 -5.54 3.72
CA THR A 103 7.32 -4.78 4.97
C THR A 103 8.10 -3.48 4.89
N PHE A 104 7.57 -2.40 5.45
CA PHE A 104 8.25 -1.12 5.47
C PHE A 104 9.01 -0.92 6.78
N GLN A 105 10.23 -0.39 6.67
CA GLN A 105 11.01 0.07 7.81
C GLN A 105 11.12 1.59 7.73
N VAL A 106 10.46 2.29 8.64
CA VAL A 106 10.61 3.74 8.75
C VAL A 106 11.89 4.02 9.53
N ARG A 107 12.86 4.67 8.87
CA ARG A 107 14.04 5.20 9.55
C ARG A 107 13.60 6.35 10.44
N LYS A 108 13.79 6.22 11.75
CA LYS A 108 13.71 7.39 12.64
C LYS A 108 14.83 8.35 12.24
N PRO A 109 14.57 9.66 12.15
CA PRO A 109 15.64 10.63 12.01
C PRO A 109 16.57 10.46 13.21
N GLU A 110 17.87 10.28 12.95
CA GLU A 110 18.87 10.22 14.00
C GLU A 110 18.79 11.53 14.78
N ALA A 111 18.46 11.44 16.07
CA ALA A 111 18.62 12.56 16.97
C ALA A 111 20.10 12.95 16.93
N HIS A 112 20.40 14.12 16.35
CA HIS A 112 21.71 14.73 16.37
C HIS A 112 22.21 14.71 17.83
N LEU A 113 23.20 13.86 18.10
CA LEU A 113 23.87 13.79 19.39
C LEU A 113 24.37 15.19 19.74
N ASP A 114 23.73 15.82 20.74
CA ASP A 114 24.23 17.03 21.36
C ASP A 114 25.62 16.75 21.94
N LEU A 115 26.64 17.24 21.22
CA LEU A 115 28.03 17.37 21.66
C LEU A 115 28.16 18.47 22.74
N SER A 116 27.33 18.43 23.78
CA SER A 116 27.41 19.32 24.95
C SER A 116 27.42 18.54 26.27
N ARG A 117 28.37 17.60 26.38
CA ARG A 117 28.89 17.19 27.69
C ARG A 117 30.41 17.27 27.69
N SER A 118 30.89 18.47 27.96
CA SER A 118 32.16 18.72 28.66
C SER A 118 31.84 19.02 30.12
N PRO A 119 32.58 18.48 31.09
CA PRO A 119 33.15 19.27 32.17
C PRO A 119 34.50 19.86 31.75
#